data_AF-A0A3Q2YHZ7-F1
#
_entry.id   AF-A0A3Q2YHZ7-F1
#
_cell.length_a   1.000
_cell.length_b   1.000
_cell.length_c   1.000
_cell.angle_alpha   90.00
_cell.angle_beta   90.00
_cell.angle_gamma   90.00
#
_symmetry.space_group_name_H-M   'P 1'
#
loop_
_entity.id
_entity.type
_entity.pdbx_description
1 polymer ?
#
loop_
_entity_poly.entity_id
_entity_poly.type
_entity_poly.pdbx_seq_one_letter_code
_entity_poly.pdbx_strand_id
1 'polypeptide(L)' 'MAINAWNKEPVIFASCAIGLMGLVLPVISPYTKYSGMINSAVPYTYPVPVRDDGNLPDIPVHPCEQRGDRLQWLKDL' A
#
# COMPACT_ATOMS: atom_id res chain seq x y z
N MET A 1 -3.40 -37.16 3.57
CA MET A 1 -3.56 -36.68 2.19
C MET A 1 -2.41 -35.74 1.77
N ALA A 2 -2.15 -34.64 2.48
CA ALA A 2 -1.07 -33.70 2.15
C ALA A 2 0.35 -34.31 2.14
N ILE A 3 0.72 -35.12 3.14
CA ILE A 3 2.05 -35.78 3.20
C ILE A 3 2.27 -36.72 2.00
N ASN A 4 1.23 -37.41 1.55
CA ASN A 4 1.31 -38.30 0.39
C ASN A 4 1.45 -37.52 -0.94
N ALA A 5 0.77 -36.36 -1.07
CA ALA A 5 0.91 -35.49 -2.24
C ALA A 5 2.30 -34.84 -2.29
N TRP A 6 2.85 -34.40 -1.15
CA TRP A 6 4.21 -33.88 -1.05
C TRP A 6 5.27 -34.91 -1.45
N ASN A 7 5.14 -36.16 -0.98
CA ASN A 7 6.12 -37.20 -1.28
C ASN A 7 6.07 -37.72 -2.73
N LYS A 8 4.91 -37.62 -3.39
CA LYS A 8 4.73 -38.11 -4.77
C LYS A 8 4.94 -37.02 -5.82
N GLU A 9 4.38 -35.84 -5.59
CA GLU A 9 4.36 -34.73 -6.55
C GLU A 9 4.69 -33.40 -5.84
N PRO A 10 5.91 -33.28 -5.26
CA PRO A 10 6.27 -32.13 -4.44
C PRO A 10 6.18 -30.81 -5.20
N VAL A 11 6.55 -30.81 -6.49
CA VAL A 11 6.55 -29.61 -7.34
C VAL A 11 5.12 -29.10 -7.54
N ILE A 12 4.18 -29.99 -7.88
CA ILE A 12 2.80 -29.62 -8.13
C ILE A 12 2.16 -29.13 -6.82
N PHE A 13 2.33 -29.87 -5.73
CA PHE A 13 1.80 -29.47 -4.43
C PHE A 13 2.34 -28.10 -3.99
N ALA A 14 3.65 -27.87 -4.10
CA ALA A 14 4.26 -26.59 -3.75
C ALA A 14 3.76 -25.44 -4.63
N SER A 15 3.64 -25.65 -5.95
CA SER A 15 3.12 -24.63 -6.86
C SER A 15 1.68 -24.22 -6.52
N CYS A 16 0.81 -25.17 -6.21
CA CYS A 16 -0.56 -24.89 -5.79
C CYS A 16 -0.61 -24.16 -4.45
N ALA A 17 0.19 -24.60 -3.48
CA ALA A 17 0.26 -23.97 -2.16
C ALA A 17 0.74 -22.51 -2.26
N ILE A 18 1.80 -22.24 -3.01
CA ILE A 18 2.32 -20.89 -3.24
C ILE A 18 1.28 -20.04 -3.99
N GLY A 19 0.64 -20.59 -5.02
CA GLY A 19 -0.40 -19.88 -5.78
C GLY A 19 -1.59 -19.46 -4.90
N LEU A 20 -2.11 -20.39 -4.08
CA LEU A 20 -3.20 -20.09 -3.15
C LEU A 20 -2.77 -19.09 -2.07
N MET A 21 -1.56 -19.25 -1.53
CA MET A 21 -1.02 -18.33 -0.54
C MET A 21 -0.85 -16.91 -1.12
N GLY A 22 -0.37 -16.79 -2.37
CA GLY A 22 -0.24 -15.51 -3.06
C GLY A 22 -1.58 -14.79 -3.31
N LEU A 23 -2.69 -15.53 -3.42
CA LEU A 23 -4.03 -14.95 -3.54
C LEU A 23 -4.60 -14.52 -2.18
N VAL A 24 -4.37 -15.31 -1.13
CA VAL A 24 -4.97 -15.08 0.19
C VAL A 24 -4.20 -14.04 1.00
N LEU A 25 -2.86 -14.08 0.98
CA LEU A 25 -2.00 -13.20 1.80
C LEU A 25 -2.27 -11.70 1.59
N PRO A 26 -2.43 -11.18 0.36
CA PRO A 26 -2.70 -9.75 0.16
C PRO A 26 -4.02 -9.30 0.79
N VAL A 27 -5.03 -10.17 0.85
CA VAL A 27 -6.36 -9.85 1.38
C VAL A 27 -6.36 -9.81 2.91
N ILE A 28 -5.61 -10.70 3.55
CA ILE A 28 -5.56 -10.77 5.02
C ILE A 28 -4.47 -9.89 5.64
N SER A 29 -3.46 -9.48 4.86
CA SER A 29 -2.33 -8.73 5.39
C SER A 29 -2.72 -7.28 5.73
N PRO A 30 -2.49 -6.82 6.97
CA PRO A 30 -2.74 -5.43 7.35
C PRO A 30 -1.78 -4.45 6.66
N TYR A 31 -0.70 -4.95 6.06
CA TYR A 31 0.32 -4.14 5.38
C TYR A 31 -0.02 -3.82 3.93
N THR A 32 -0.93 -4.57 3.29
CA THR A 32 -1.30 -4.35 1.88
C THR A 32 -1.80 -2.92 1.63
N LYS A 33 -2.49 -2.32 2.61
CA LYS A 33 -2.96 -0.92 2.52
C LYS A 33 -1.82 0.08 2.27
N TYR A 34 -0.65 -0.15 2.87
CA TYR A 34 0.49 0.78 2.77
C TYR A 34 1.08 0.79 1.36
N SER A 35 1.02 -0.32 0.62
CA SER A 35 1.42 -0.34 -0.79
C SER A 35 0.60 0.65 -1.62
N GLY A 36 -0.73 0.67 -1.41
CA GLY A 36 -1.62 1.66 -2.05
C GLY A 36 -1.32 3.09 -1.62
N MET A 37 -1.18 3.32 -0.31
CA MET A 37 -0.87 4.64 0.24
C MET A 37 0.47 5.21 -0.25
N ILE A 38 1.51 4.37 -0.36
CA ILE A 38 2.81 4.76 -0.90
C ILE A 38 2.66 5.19 -2.35
N ASN A 39 2.00 4.38 -3.19
CA ASN A 39 1.81 4.69 -4.61
C ASN A 39 1.03 6.00 -4.83
N SER A 40 0.02 6.31 -4.00
CA SER A 40 -0.71 7.57 -4.08
C SER A 40 0.09 8.78 -3.57
N ALA A 41 1.04 8.56 -2.65
CA ALA A 41 1.83 9.62 -2.04
C ALA A 41 3.01 10.08 -2.91
N VAL A 42 3.42 9.32 -3.93
CA VAL A 42 4.55 9.67 -4.80
C VAL A 42 4.11 10.73 -5.83
N PRO A 43 4.67 11.95 -5.79
CA PRO A 43 4.30 13.01 -6.71
C PRO A 43 5.07 12.88 -8.03
N TYR A 44 4.56 12.08 -8.97
CA TYR A 44 5.15 11.98 -10.31
C TYR A 44 4.96 13.24 -11.16
N THR A 45 3.93 14.02 -10.85
CA THR A 45 3.63 15.30 -11.47
C THR A 45 3.81 16.42 -10.46
N TYR A 46 4.23 17.60 -10.94
CA TYR A 46 4.33 18.78 -10.09
C TYR A 46 2.95 19.15 -9.53
N PRO A 47 2.77 19.25 -8.20
CA PRO A 47 1.49 19.62 -7.59
C PRO A 47 1.25 21.12 -7.79
N VAL A 48 0.32 21.44 -8.69
CA VAL A 48 -0.02 22.84 -9.01
C VAL A 48 -0.78 23.48 -7.83
N PRO A 49 -0.32 24.62 -7.30
CA PRO A 49 -1.02 25.32 -6.23
C PRO A 49 -2.43 25.75 -6.63
N VAL A 50 -3.37 25.64 -5.70
CA VAL A 50 -4.75 26.08 -5.87
C VAL A 50 -4.84 27.59 -5.66
N ARG A 51 -5.73 28.25 -6.40
CA ARG A 51 -6.03 29.67 -6.20
C ARG A 51 -6.86 29.85 -4.94
N ASP A 52 -6.42 30.73 -4.04
CA ASP A 52 -7.14 31.05 -2.82
C ASP A 52 -8.38 31.92 -3.09
N ASP A 53 -9.53 31.48 -2.61
CA ASP A 53 -10.82 32.20 -2.65
C ASP A 53 -11.21 32.77 -1.27
N GLY A 54 -10.37 32.58 -0.25
CA GLY A 54 -10.59 33.01 1.13
C GLY A 54 -11.27 31.97 2.02
N ASN A 55 -11.66 30.79 1.51
CA ASN A 55 -12.36 29.75 2.28
C ASN A 55 -11.85 28.33 1.97
N LEU A 56 -10.54 28.10 2.08
CA LEU A 56 -9.90 26.79 1.90
C LEU A 56 -9.24 26.30 3.21
N PRO A 57 -10.03 25.87 4.22
CA PRO A 57 -9.49 25.50 5.54
C PRO A 57 -8.63 24.23 5.53
N ASP A 58 -8.75 23.37 4.52
CA ASP A 58 -8.03 22.10 4.44
C ASP A 58 -6.74 22.19 3.60
N ILE A 59 -6.56 23.25 2.82
CA ILE A 59 -5.40 23.44 1.94
C ILE A 59 -4.31 24.20 2.71
N PRO A 60 -3.06 23.69 2.76
CA PRO A 60 -1.97 24.41 3.40
C PRO A 60 -1.48 25.57 2.52
N VAL A 61 -1.10 26.69 3.15
CA VAL A 61 -0.50 27.84 2.45
C VAL A 61 1.00 27.66 2.20
N HIS A 62 1.64 26.74 2.93
CA HIS A 62 3.06 26.44 2.83
C HIS A 62 3.35 24.96 3.11
N PRO A 63 4.35 24.33 2.45
CA PRO A 63 4.65 22.90 2.64
C PRO A 63 4.99 22.48 4.08
N CYS A 64 5.54 23.40 4.90
CA CYS A 64 5.88 23.13 6.30
C CYS A 64 4.71 23.31 7.29
N GLU A 65 3.53 23.73 6.82
CA GLU A 65 2.36 23.84 7.68
C GLU A 65 1.96 22.46 8.23
N GLN A 66 1.37 22.41 9.43
CA GLN A 66 0.97 21.14 10.03
C GLN A 66 -0.30 20.53 9.39
N ARG A 67 -0.91 21.25 8.45
CA ARG A 67 -2.14 20.92 7.74
C ARG A 67 -1.85 20.10 6.48
N GLY A 68 -2.74 19.18 6.14
CA GLY A 68 -2.63 18.30 4.97
C GLY A 68 -2.03 16.93 5.29
N ASP A 69 -1.82 16.14 4.24
CA ASP A 69 -1.39 14.75 4.35
C ASP A 69 0.10 14.63 4.68
N ARG A 70 0.38 14.26 5.94
CA ARG A 70 1.76 14.05 6.40
C ARG A 70 2.17 12.60 6.24
N LEU A 71 3.36 12.39 5.66
CA LEU A 71 3.97 11.07 5.48
C LEU A 71 4.65 10.55 6.77
N GLN A 72 4.19 10.93 7.95
CA GLN A 72 4.77 10.47 9.22
C GLN A 72 4.60 8.97 9.38
N TRP A 73 3.43 8.42 9.01
CA TRP A 73 3.17 6.99 8.97
C TRP A 73 4.17 6.21 8.10
N LEU A 74 4.72 6.82 7.05
CA LEU A 74 5.72 6.20 6.16
C LEU A 74 7.12 6.23 6.77
N LYS A 75 7.43 7.28 7.53
CA LYS A 75 8.71 7.39 8.26
C LYS A 75 8.77 6.41 9.44
N ASP A 76 7.62 6.10 10.01
CA ASP A 76 7.48 5.22 11.19
C ASP A 76 7.17 3.76 10.83
N LEU A 77 6.97 3.45 9.53
CA LEU A 77 6.69 2.11 9.02
C LEU A 77 7.95 1.23 9.04
#